data_AF-A0A7Y3H1D8-F1
#
_entry.id   AF-A0A7Y3H1D8-F1
#
_cell.length_a   1.000
_cell.length_b   1.000
_cell.length_c   1.000
_cell.angle_alpha   90.00
_cell.angle_beta   90.00
_cell.angle_gamma   90.00
#
_symmetry.space_group_name_H-M   'P 1'
#
loop_
_entity.id
_entity.type
_entity.pdbx_description
1 polymer ?
#
loop_
_entity_poly.entity_id
_entity_poly.type
_entity_poly.pdbx_seq_one_letter_code
_entity_poly.pdbx_strand_id
1 'polypeptide(L)'
;VMQLKPSSYTYKTDGEYAFLNLPETNQIGFIAQELKNVYPEFVKESEIVNSDHDANTTHNLHSVNYAAMVPVLTKAIQEQQELIKALEARIEALEK
;
A
#
# COMPACT_ATOMS: atom_id res chain seq x y z
N VAL A 1 -8.10 -2.19 8.51
CA VAL A 1 -6.70 -1.68 8.54
C VAL A 1 -5.70 -2.63 9.21
N MET A 2 -6.08 -3.40 10.24
CA MET A 2 -5.14 -4.32 10.95
C MET A 2 -4.52 -5.43 10.09
N GLN A 3 -5.14 -5.76 8.95
CA GLN A 3 -4.63 -6.76 8.00
C GLN A 3 -3.64 -6.16 6.98
N LEU A 4 -3.46 -4.84 6.97
CA LEU A 4 -2.47 -4.18 6.11
C LEU A 4 -1.05 -4.53 6.61
N LYS A 5 -0.15 -4.85 5.69
CA LYS A 5 1.23 -5.26 5.98
C LYS A 5 2.23 -4.29 5.36
N PRO A 6 2.65 -3.24 6.09
CA PRO A 6 3.74 -2.39 5.64
C PRO A 6 4.99 -3.23 5.40
N SER A 7 5.68 -2.96 4.30
CA SER A 7 6.87 -3.70 3.87
C SER A 7 7.96 -2.71 3.48
N SER A 8 9.22 -3.09 3.76
CA SER A 8 10.38 -2.39 3.22
C SER A 8 10.96 -3.21 2.07
N TYR A 9 11.26 -2.55 0.95
CA TYR A 9 11.69 -3.23 -0.27
C TYR A 9 12.56 -2.32 -1.15
N THR A 10 13.35 -2.93 -2.03
CA THR A 10 14.04 -2.24 -3.12
C THR A 10 13.44 -2.67 -4.45
N TYR A 11 13.50 -1.79 -5.45
CA TYR A 11 13.09 -2.14 -6.80
C TYR A 11 14.18 -2.92 -7.52
N LYS A 12 13.78 -3.82 -8.42
CA LYS A 12 14.69 -4.35 -9.43
C LYS A 12 14.81 -3.31 -10.53
N THR A 13 15.99 -2.76 -10.72
CA THR A 13 16.27 -1.70 -11.70
C THR A 13 17.11 -2.18 -12.88
N ASP A 14 17.34 -3.49 -12.97
CA ASP A 14 18.14 -4.14 -14.00
C ASP A 14 17.29 -5.01 -14.96
N GLY A 15 17.95 -5.53 -15.99
CA GLY A 15 17.36 -6.47 -16.94
C GLY A 15 16.09 -5.96 -17.61
N GLU A 16 15.05 -6.78 -17.61
CA GLU A 16 13.76 -6.48 -18.25
C GLU A 16 13.02 -5.28 -17.63
N TYR A 17 13.39 -4.83 -16.43
CA TYR A 17 12.73 -3.72 -15.72
C TYR A 17 13.49 -2.40 -15.78
N ALA A 18 14.68 -2.35 -16.41
CA ALA A 18 15.51 -1.16 -16.48
C ALA A 18 14.78 0.06 -17.09
N PHE A 19 13.90 -0.18 -18.07
CA PHE A 19 13.10 0.85 -18.73
C PHE A 19 12.11 1.60 -17.81
N LEU A 20 11.81 1.04 -16.63
CA LEU A 20 10.88 1.64 -15.68
C LEU A 20 11.50 2.80 -14.88
N ASN A 21 12.83 2.95 -14.91
CA ASN A 21 13.57 4.03 -14.23
C ASN A 21 13.14 4.22 -12.76
N LEU A 22 13.02 3.09 -12.03
CA LEU A 22 12.55 3.08 -10.65
C LEU A 22 13.64 3.55 -9.68
N PRO A 23 13.27 4.09 -8.50
CA PRO A 23 14.24 4.49 -7.49
C PRO A 23 15.11 3.32 -7.03
N GLU A 24 16.43 3.54 -6.91
CA GLU A 24 17.38 2.55 -6.37
C GLU A 24 17.44 2.57 -4.83
N THR A 25 16.76 3.53 -4.19
CA THR A 25 16.75 3.67 -2.74
C THR A 25 15.76 2.71 -2.08
N ASN A 26 16.00 2.39 -0.80
CA ASN A 26 15.07 1.58 -0.03
C ASN A 26 13.71 2.29 0.12
N GLN A 27 12.64 1.56 -0.11
CA GLN A 27 11.27 2.05 -0.05
C GLN A 27 10.55 1.46 1.16
N ILE A 28 9.49 2.16 1.57
CA ILE A 28 8.52 1.67 2.54
C ILE A 28 7.15 1.84 1.91
N GLY A 29 6.36 0.77 1.87
CA GLY A 29 5.06 0.76 1.23
C GLY A 29 4.30 -0.54 1.47
N PHE A 30 3.49 -0.94 0.50
CA PHE A 30 2.75 -2.21 0.52
C PHE A 30 3.04 -3.03 -0.73
N ILE A 31 3.05 -4.36 -0.59
CA ILE A 31 3.07 -5.27 -1.72
C ILE A 31 1.67 -5.32 -2.33
N ALA A 32 1.54 -4.86 -3.57
CA ALA A 32 0.24 -4.66 -4.22
C ALA A 32 -0.58 -5.95 -4.33
N GLN A 33 0.06 -7.10 -4.57
CA GLN A 33 -0.62 -8.40 -4.65
C GLN A 33 -1.18 -8.85 -3.31
N GLU A 34 -0.46 -8.60 -2.21
CA GLU A 34 -0.97 -8.87 -0.86
C GLU A 34 -2.12 -7.94 -0.52
N LEU A 35 -1.98 -6.65 -0.87
CA LEU A 35 -3.00 -5.66 -0.64
C LEU A 35 -4.29 -5.97 -1.42
N LYS A 36 -4.17 -6.44 -2.66
CA LYS A 36 -5.31 -6.78 -3.52
C LYS A 36 -6.21 -7.85 -2.90
N ASN A 37 -5.65 -8.78 -2.13
CA ASN A 37 -6.42 -9.83 -1.46
C ASN A 37 -7.28 -9.30 -0.31
N VAL A 38 -6.96 -8.12 0.21
CA VAL A 38 -7.64 -7.53 1.38
C VAL A 38 -8.47 -6.30 0.99
N TYR A 39 -7.91 -5.43 0.15
CA TYR A 39 -8.49 -4.18 -0.32
C TYR A 39 -8.20 -4.01 -1.83
N PRO A 40 -8.94 -4.74 -2.70
CA PRO A 40 -8.73 -4.68 -4.14
C PRO A 40 -8.89 -3.27 -4.72
N GLU A 41 -9.72 -2.42 -4.11
CA GLU A 41 -9.94 -1.02 -4.49
C GLU A 41 -8.70 -0.12 -4.34
N PHE A 42 -7.71 -0.55 -3.56
CA PHE A 42 -6.44 0.16 -3.41
C PHE A 42 -5.38 -0.26 -4.41
N VAL A 43 -5.70 -1.15 -5.35
CA VAL A 43 -4.74 -1.67 -6.31
C VAL A 43 -5.20 -1.35 -7.72
N LYS A 44 -4.30 -0.79 -8.53
CA LYS A 44 -4.51 -0.55 -9.96
C LYS A 44 -3.67 -1.53 -10.77
N GLU A 45 -4.29 -2.09 -11.79
CA GLU A 45 -3.63 -2.92 -12.80
C GLU A 45 -3.37 -2.07 -14.04
N SER A 46 -2.15 -2.14 -14.56
CA SER A 46 -1.76 -1.46 -15.79
C SER A 46 -0.87 -2.36 -16.63
N GLU A 47 -1.12 -2.37 -17.93
CA GLU A 47 -0.22 -2.96 -18.91
C GLU A 47 0.84 -1.92 -19.30
N ILE A 48 2.10 -2.34 -19.24
CA ILE A 48 3.24 -1.54 -19.70
C ILE A 48 3.93 -2.31 -20.83
N VAL A 49 4.32 -1.61 -21.88
CA VAL A 49 5.01 -2.21 -23.02
C VAL A 49 6.48 -1.79 -22.95
N ASN A 50 7.36 -2.78 -22.87
CA ASN A 50 8.79 -2.57 -23.09
C ASN A 50 9.05 -2.62 -24.61
N SER A 51 9.50 -1.50 -25.15
CA SER A 51 9.74 -1.31 -26.59
C SER A 51 11.21 -1.46 -26.98
N ASP A 52 12.11 -1.79 -26.05
CA ASP A 52 13.57 -1.62 -26.25
C ASP A 52 14.25 -2.76 -27.02
N HIS A 53 13.57 -3.83 -27.41
CA HIS A 53 14.20 -4.92 -28.17
C HIS A 53 13.22 -5.65 -29.09
N ASP A 54 13.14 -5.28 -30.38
CA ASP A 54 12.56 -5.98 -31.58
C ASP A 54 11.23 -6.77 -31.46
N ALA A 55 10.61 -6.83 -30.29
CA ALA A 55 9.40 -7.52 -29.92
C ALA A 55 8.81 -6.82 -28.69
N ASN A 56 7.62 -6.23 -28.85
CA ASN A 56 6.89 -5.59 -27.77
C ASN A 56 6.57 -6.62 -26.68
N THR A 57 7.29 -6.55 -25.55
CA THR A 57 6.96 -7.38 -24.38
C THR A 57 6.00 -6.59 -23.50
N THR A 58 4.82 -7.13 -23.27
CA THR A 58 3.80 -6.52 -22.41
C THR A 58 3.94 -7.10 -21.00
N HIS A 59 4.08 -6.24 -20.00
CA HIS A 59 4.09 -6.61 -18.60
C HIS A 59 2.83 -6.10 -17.90
N ASN A 60 2.24 -6.93 -17.05
CA ASN A 60 1.17 -6.53 -16.15
C ASN A 60 1.76 -6.04 -14.84
N LEU A 61 1.47 -4.80 -14.47
CA LEU A 61 1.94 -4.18 -13.25
C LEU A 61 0.77 -3.91 -12.29
N HIS A 62 0.94 -4.31 -11.03
CA HIS A 62 0.10 -3.90 -9.92
C HIS A 62 0.73 -2.71 -9.21
N SER A 63 -0.04 -1.62 -9.07
CA SER A 63 0.38 -0.43 -8.32
C SER A 63 -0.59 -0.10 -7.20
N VAL A 64 -0.09 0.49 -6.12
CA VAL A 64 -0.90 0.87 -4.96
C VAL A 64 -1.44 2.29 -5.12
N ASN A 65 -2.75 2.45 -4.95
CA ASN A 65 -3.42 3.74 -4.90
C ASN A 65 -3.47 4.29 -3.47
N TYR A 66 -2.35 4.81 -3.00
CA TYR A 66 -2.23 5.38 -1.66
C TYR A 66 -3.22 6.52 -1.39
N ALA A 67 -3.59 7.29 -2.40
CA ALA A 67 -4.58 8.37 -2.26
C ALA A 67 -5.96 7.85 -1.86
N ALA A 68 -6.40 6.71 -2.42
CA ALA A 68 -7.66 6.08 -2.04
C ALA A 68 -7.63 5.51 -0.62
N MET A 69 -6.45 5.20 -0.08
CA MET A 69 -6.31 4.71 1.30
C MET A 69 -6.55 5.81 2.33
N VAL A 70 -6.25 7.07 2.00
CA VAL A 70 -6.34 8.21 2.93
C VAL A 70 -7.69 8.29 3.65
N PRO A 71 -8.86 8.36 2.97
CA PRO A 71 -10.15 8.46 3.65
C PRO A 71 -10.46 7.24 4.54
N VAL A 72 -10.04 6.04 4.13
CA VAL A 72 -10.26 4.81 4.91
C VAL A 72 -9.40 4.81 6.17
N LEU A 73 -8.13 5.21 6.06
CA LEU A 73 -7.23 5.35 7.21
C LEU A 73 -7.69 6.48 8.15
N THR A 74 -8.17 7.60 7.61
CA THR A 74 -8.74 8.69 8.41
C THR A 74 -9.94 8.21 9.23
N LYS A 75 -10.88 7.46 8.63
CA LYS A 75 -12.02 6.91 9.36
C LYS A 75 -11.57 5.91 10.43
N ALA A 76 -10.61 5.04 10.12
CA ALA A 76 -10.07 4.09 11.09
C ALA A 76 -9.40 4.80 12.30
N ILE A 77 -8.75 5.94 12.09
CA ILE A 77 -8.17 6.75 13.17
C ILE A 77 -9.28 7.39 14.03
N GLN A 78 -10.35 7.90 13.40
CA GLN A 78 -11.48 8.46 14.12
C GLN A 78 -12.15 7.42 15.03
N GLU A 79 -12.39 6.20 14.52
CA GLU A 79 -12.96 5.09 15.29
C GLU A 79 -12.03 4.66 16.44
N GLN A 80 -10.72 4.60 16.19
CA GLN A 80 -9.74 4.35 17.25
C GLN A 80 -9.78 5.45 18.33
N GLN A 81 -9.95 6.72 17.96
CA GLN A 81 -10.06 7.82 18.92
C GLN A 81 -11.32 7.72 19.79
N GLU A 82 -12.44 7.27 19.23
CA GLU A 82 -13.67 7.02 20.00
C GLU A 82 -13.48 5.88 21.00
N LEU A 83 -12.83 4.79 20.60
CA LEU A 83 -12.50 3.68 21.49
C LEU A 83 -11.55 4.11 22.62
N ILE A 84 -10.53 4.91 22.32
CA ILE A 84 -9.59 5.45 23.32
C ILE A 84 -10.35 6.26 24.37
N LYS A 85 -11.21 7.20 23.95
CA LYS A 85 -12.02 8.01 24.87
C LYS A 85 -12.93 7.16 25.77
N ALA A 86 -13.53 6.12 25.20
CA ALA A 86 -14.37 5.20 25.96
C ALA A 86 -13.57 4.40 27.01
N LEU A 87 -12.35 3.98 26.65
CA LEU A 87 -11.45 3.28 27.57
C LEU A 87 -10.94 4.20 28.68
N GLU A 88 -10.57 5.44 28.36
CA GLU A 88 -10.15 6.47 29.33
C GLU A 88 -11.25 6.75 30.35
N ALA A 89 -12.49 6.97 29.90
CA ALA A 89 -13.63 7.19 30.79
C ALA A 89 -13.90 5.99 31.72
N ARG A 90 -13.70 4.76 31.22
CA ARG A 90 -13.85 3.54 32.03
C ARG A 90 -12.76 3.44 33.09
N ILE A 91 -11.51 3.77 32.73
CA ILE A 91 -10.38 3.75 33.68
C ILE A 91 -10.64 4.78 34.80
N GLU A 92 -11.03 6.00 34.46
CA GLU A 92 -11.33 7.05 35.46
C GLU A 92 -12.44 6.62 36.43
N ALA A 93 -13.45 5.88 35.95
CA ALA A 93 -14.52 5.36 36.78
C ALA A 93 -14.07 4.21 37.71
N LEU A 94 -13.04 3.45 37.33
CA LEU A 94 -12.49 2.34 38.11
C LEU A 94 -11.42 2.78 39.13
N GLU A 95 -10.80 3.93 38.91
CA GLU A 95 -9.76 4.49 39.79
C GLU A 95 -10.32 5.37 40.91
N LYS A 96 -11.64 5.62 40.92
CA LYS A 96 -12.37 6.30 42.00
C LYS A 96 -12.79 5.33 43.10
#